data_AF-A0A8K1CM14-F1
#
_entry.id   AF-A0A8K1CM14-F1
#
_cell.length_a   1.000
_cell.length_b   1.000
_cell.length_c   1.000
_cell.angle_alpha   90.00
_cell.angle_beta   90.00
_cell.angle_gamma   90.00
#
_symmetry.space_group_name_H-M   'P 1'
#
loop_
_entity.id
_entity.type
_entity.pdbx_description
1 polymer ?
#
loop_
_entity_poly.entity_id
_entity_poly.type
_entity_poly.pdbx_seq_one_letter_code
_entity_poly.pdbx_strand_id
1 'polypeptide(L)'
;MALTSHPGCSSTNILVEPTTNNYFWSRLKWQIISIMPINQSAAMGALPSLYAATAPGAKSGEFYGPGGFMSIRGYPALHDPSKESKSAETARKLWEVSERVTKVSFPISK
;
A
#
# COMPACT_ATOMS: atom_id res chain seq x y z
N MET A 1 -15.18 5.29 8.56
CA MET A 1 -14.52 4.01 8.87
C MET A 1 -13.80 3.55 7.61
N ALA A 2 -12.51 3.23 7.70
CA ALA A 2 -11.68 2.87 6.55
C ALA A 2 -10.66 1.80 6.97
N LEU A 3 -10.27 0.97 6.03
CA LEU A 3 -9.27 -0.09 6.15
C LEU A 3 -8.20 0.16 5.12
N THR A 4 -6.95 -0.15 5.44
CA THR A 4 -5.84 0.00 4.51
C THR A 4 -5.16 -1.34 4.27
N SER A 5 -4.63 -1.52 3.07
CA SER A 5 -3.90 -2.72 2.69
C SER A 5 -2.73 -2.38 1.77
N HIS A 6 -1.73 -3.27 1.73
CA HIS A 6 -0.67 -3.18 0.74
C HIS A 6 -0.37 -4.54 0.10
N PRO A 7 0.02 -4.58 -1.18
CA PRO A 7 0.19 -5.81 -1.95
C PRO A 7 1.63 -6.34 -1.91
N GLY A 8 2.44 -6.01 -0.89
CA GLY A 8 3.87 -6.35 -0.87
C GLY A 8 4.63 -5.89 -2.13
N CYS A 9 5.65 -6.65 -2.55
CA CYS A 9 6.27 -6.50 -3.87
C CYS A 9 5.56 -7.40 -4.87
N SER A 10 4.56 -6.86 -5.56
CA SER A 10 3.84 -7.58 -6.60
C SER A 10 4.47 -7.38 -7.97
N SER A 11 4.67 -8.47 -8.72
CA SER A 11 5.15 -8.46 -10.11
C SER A 11 4.10 -7.89 -11.07
N THR A 12 3.91 -6.58 -11.02
CA THR A 12 3.07 -5.77 -11.92
C THR A 12 3.94 -4.73 -12.65
N ASN A 13 3.35 -4.02 -13.62
CA ASN A 13 4.10 -3.03 -14.40
C ASN A 13 4.65 -1.85 -13.57
N ILE A 14 4.15 -1.62 -12.34
CA ILE A 14 4.61 -0.54 -11.45
C ILE A 14 6.11 -0.66 -11.11
N LEU A 15 6.64 -1.89 -10.98
CA LEU A 15 8.07 -2.09 -10.70
C LEU A 15 8.96 -1.99 -11.94
N VAL A 16 8.39 -2.06 -13.14
CA VAL A 16 9.12 -2.11 -14.42
C VAL A 16 9.19 -0.75 -15.09
N GLU A 17 8.30 0.18 -14.73
CA GLU A 17 8.18 1.49 -15.35
C GLU A 17 8.64 2.59 -14.38
N PRO A 18 9.96 2.84 -14.28
CA PRO A 18 10.46 3.99 -13.55
C PRO A 18 10.08 5.25 -14.33
N THR A 19 9.17 6.06 -13.81
CA THR A 19 8.66 7.27 -14.47
C THR A 19 9.70 8.39 -14.65
N THR A 20 10.98 8.19 -14.31
CA THR A 20 11.96 9.31 -14.24
C THR A 20 13.43 8.99 -14.51
N ASN A 21 13.85 7.81 -14.97
CA ASN A 21 15.30 7.54 -15.13
C ASN A 21 15.73 7.04 -16.52
N ASN A 22 16.41 7.89 -17.29
CA ASN A 22 16.90 7.64 -18.66
C ASN A 22 18.14 6.72 -18.75
N TYR A 23 18.62 6.15 -17.65
CA TYR A 23 19.80 5.28 -17.65
C TYR A 23 19.42 3.82 -17.90
N PHE A 24 19.94 3.25 -19.00
CA PHE A 24 19.79 1.84 -19.39
C PHE A 24 19.96 0.86 -18.21
N TRP A 25 20.99 1.05 -17.39
CA TRP A 25 21.28 0.21 -16.22
C TRP A 25 20.19 0.25 -15.14
N SER A 26 19.53 1.38 -14.96
CA SER A 26 18.41 1.49 -14.00
C SER A 26 17.21 0.70 -14.48
N ARG A 27 16.87 0.79 -15.78
CA ARG A 27 15.79 0.01 -16.40
C ARG A 27 16.05 -1.49 -16.33
N LEU A 28 17.28 -1.90 -16.64
CA LEU A 28 17.67 -3.31 -16.55
C LEU A 28 17.57 -3.84 -15.11
N LYS A 29 18.05 -3.07 -14.12
CA LYS A 29 17.93 -3.42 -12.70
C LYS A 29 16.47 -3.62 -12.28
N TRP A 30 15.57 -2.72 -12.68
CA TRP A 30 14.14 -2.81 -12.37
C TRP A 30 13.43 -3.97 -13.06
N GLN A 31 13.78 -4.27 -14.32
CA GLN A 31 13.32 -5.47 -15.02
C GLN A 31 13.79 -6.75 -14.35
N ILE A 32 15.04 -6.80 -13.88
CA ILE A 32 15.54 -7.96 -13.13
C ILE A 32 14.78 -8.11 -11.82
N ILE A 33 14.59 -7.02 -11.07
CA ILE A 33 13.84 -7.04 -9.80
C ILE A 33 12.40 -7.55 -10.01
N SER A 34 11.71 -7.14 -11.07
CA SER A 34 10.31 -7.51 -11.29
C SER A 34 10.09 -9.01 -11.54
N ILE A 35 11.09 -9.69 -12.13
CA ILE A 35 11.08 -11.14 -12.38
C ILE A 35 11.74 -11.97 -11.26
N MET A 36 12.27 -11.33 -10.21
CA MET A 36 12.86 -12.08 -9.11
C MET A 36 11.81 -12.93 -8.38
N PRO A 37 12.15 -14.17 -7.97
CA PRO A 37 11.22 -15.11 -7.31
C PRO A 37 10.84 -14.69 -5.88
N ILE A 38 11.36 -13.56 -5.40
CA ILE A 38 10.98 -12.94 -4.13
C ILE A 38 9.68 -12.14 -4.22
N ASN A 39 9.27 -11.74 -5.43
CA ASN A 39 8.03 -11.02 -5.65
C ASN A 39 6.83 -11.96 -5.62
N GLN A 40 5.67 -11.41 -5.28
CA GLN A 40 4.42 -12.15 -5.37
C GLN A 40 3.68 -11.90 -6.69
N SER A 41 2.92 -12.89 -7.14
CA SER A 41 2.05 -12.73 -8.31
C SER A 41 0.99 -11.65 -8.06
N ALA A 42 0.43 -11.08 -9.13
CA ALA A 42 -0.66 -10.11 -9.00
C ALA A 42 -1.87 -10.67 -8.22
N ALA A 43 -2.18 -11.95 -8.40
CA ALA A 43 -3.25 -12.63 -7.66
C ALA A 43 -2.97 -12.69 -6.15
N MET A 44 -1.74 -13.04 -5.75
CA MET A 44 -1.33 -13.01 -4.34
C MET A 44 -1.30 -11.57 -3.80
N GLY A 45 -0.86 -10.62 -4.63
CA GLY A 45 -0.92 -9.18 -4.39
C GLY A 45 -2.29 -8.62 -4.07
N ALA A 46 -3.34 -9.19 -4.67
CA ALA A 46 -4.71 -8.76 -4.44
C ALA A 46 -5.29 -9.25 -3.10
N LEU A 47 -4.73 -10.30 -2.50
CA LEU A 47 -5.32 -10.93 -1.31
C LEU A 47 -5.43 -9.97 -0.11
N PRO A 48 -4.43 -9.12 0.24
CA PRO A 48 -4.56 -8.21 1.38
C PRO A 48 -5.71 -7.21 1.22
N SER A 49 -5.95 -6.71 0.00
CA SER A 49 -7.07 -5.81 -0.28
C SER A 49 -8.42 -6.53 -0.24
N LEU A 50 -8.49 -7.75 -0.78
CA LEU A 50 -9.70 -8.58 -0.67
C LEU A 50 -10.01 -8.92 0.79
N TYR A 51 -8.99 -9.26 1.58
CA TYR A 51 -9.14 -9.54 3.01
C TYR A 51 -9.67 -8.31 3.74
N ALA A 52 -9.05 -7.14 3.56
CA ALA A 52 -9.52 -5.90 4.17
C ALA A 52 -10.97 -5.56 3.76
N ALA A 53 -11.37 -5.84 2.52
CA ALA A 53 -12.71 -5.52 2.05
C ALA A 53 -13.80 -6.51 2.48
N THR A 54 -13.46 -7.78 2.74
CA THR A 54 -14.45 -8.87 2.82
C THR A 54 -14.34 -9.76 4.06
N ALA A 55 -13.21 -9.77 4.76
CA ALA A 55 -13.03 -10.67 5.89
C ALA A 55 -13.92 -10.24 7.07
N PRO A 56 -14.73 -11.16 7.64
CA PRO A 56 -15.59 -10.84 8.78
C PRO A 56 -14.83 -10.33 10.02
N GLY A 57 -13.54 -10.68 10.13
CA GLY A 57 -12.68 -10.25 11.22
C GLY A 57 -11.98 -8.90 11.01
N ALA A 58 -12.11 -8.26 9.85
CA ALA A 58 -11.45 -6.99 9.56
C ALA A 58 -12.13 -5.81 10.27
N LYS A 59 -11.35 -4.96 10.95
CA LYS A 59 -11.85 -3.85 11.75
C LYS A 59 -11.33 -2.51 11.24
N SER A 60 -12.22 -1.50 11.18
CA SER A 60 -11.85 -0.14 10.78
C SER A 60 -10.60 0.35 11.52
N GLY A 61 -9.68 0.98 10.78
CA GLY A 61 -8.41 1.49 11.28
C GLY A 61 -7.24 0.49 11.20
N GLU A 62 -7.50 -0.77 10.87
CA GLU A 62 -6.45 -1.78 10.70
C GLU A 62 -5.75 -1.68 9.33
N PHE A 63 -4.50 -2.15 9.31
CA PHE A 63 -3.62 -2.18 8.15
C PHE A 63 -3.20 -3.62 7.84
N TYR A 64 -3.44 -4.07 6.61
CA TYR A 64 -3.21 -5.46 6.19
C TYR A 64 -2.16 -5.58 5.10
N GLY A 65 -1.29 -6.58 5.22
CA GLY A 65 -0.22 -6.83 4.24
C GLY A 65 0.21 -8.29 4.20
N PRO A 66 1.16 -8.66 3.33
CA PRO A 66 1.66 -10.04 3.30
C PRO A 66 2.37 -10.38 4.60
N GLY A 67 2.08 -11.54 5.19
CA GLY A 67 2.66 -11.99 6.46
C GLY A 67 4.01 -12.72 6.35
N GLY A 68 4.55 -12.87 5.14
CA GLY A 68 5.81 -13.59 4.91
C GLY A 68 7.04 -12.70 5.07
N PHE A 69 8.17 -13.18 4.52
CA PHE A 69 9.48 -12.57 4.68
C PHE A 69 9.47 -11.05 4.42
N MET A 70 9.81 -10.27 5.44
CA MET A 70 9.92 -8.79 5.40
C MET A 70 8.66 -8.10 4.82
N SER A 71 7.49 -8.71 4.96
CA SER A 71 6.22 -8.21 4.38
C SER A 71 6.21 -8.11 2.84
N ILE A 72 7.15 -8.78 2.16
CA ILE A 72 7.32 -8.71 0.71
C ILE A 72 6.28 -9.58 -0.01
N ARG A 73 5.96 -10.75 0.55
CA ARG A 73 5.08 -11.76 -0.05
C ARG A 73 4.38 -12.60 1.01
N GLY A 74 3.31 -13.30 0.61
CA GLY A 74 2.58 -14.23 1.48
C GLY A 74 1.10 -13.88 1.63
N TYR A 75 0.39 -14.65 2.45
CA TYR A 75 -1.02 -14.42 2.73
C TYR A 75 -1.26 -13.17 3.60
N PRO A 76 -2.47 -12.60 3.56
CA PRO A 76 -2.82 -11.43 4.37
C PRO A 76 -2.57 -11.67 5.86
N ALA A 77 -1.98 -10.67 6.52
CA ALA A 77 -1.76 -10.60 7.95
C ALA A 77 -1.95 -9.16 8.43
N LEU A 78 -2.35 -9.01 9.69
CA LEU A 78 -2.43 -7.71 10.35
C LEU A 78 -1.03 -7.16 10.56
N HIS A 79 -0.80 -5.91 10.18
CA HIS A 79 0.48 -5.22 10.34
C HIS A 79 0.34 -4.06 11.33
N ASP A 80 1.44 -3.79 12.04
CA ASP A 80 1.55 -2.57 12.83
C ASP A 80 2.20 -1.47 11.98
N PRO A 81 1.49 -0.39 11.63
CA PRO A 81 2.04 0.65 10.78
C PRO A 81 2.97 1.58 11.57
N SER A 82 3.76 2.41 10.87
CA SER A 82 4.76 3.26 11.49
C SER A 82 4.15 4.23 12.51
N LYS A 83 4.94 4.68 13.49
CA LYS A 83 4.47 5.63 14.51
C LYS A 83 3.97 6.93 13.89
N GLU A 84 4.62 7.39 12.83
CA GLU A 84 4.29 8.61 12.09
C GLU A 84 2.90 8.50 11.45
N SER A 85 2.56 7.34 10.89
CA SER A 85 1.25 7.08 10.27
C SER A 85 0.09 7.12 11.27
N LYS A 86 0.38 6.96 12.57
CA LYS A 86 -0.60 6.99 13.66
C LYS A 86 -0.81 8.39 14.25
N SER A 87 -0.08 9.40 13.77
CA SER A 87 -0.22 10.77 14.26
C SER A 87 -1.55 11.41 13.82
N ALA A 88 -2.49 11.54 14.77
CA ALA A 88 -3.77 12.20 14.53
C ALA A 88 -3.59 13.68 14.14
N GLU A 89 -2.59 14.36 14.69
CA GLU A 89 -2.29 15.74 14.36
C GLU A 89 -1.84 15.88 12.90
N THR A 90 -0.93 15.01 12.46
CA THR A 90 -0.45 14.99 11.07
C THR A 90 -1.59 14.65 10.11
N ALA A 91 -2.41 13.65 10.45
CA ALA A 91 -3.57 13.27 9.64
C ALA A 91 -4.57 14.41 9.48
N ARG A 92 -4.89 15.13 10.57
CA ARG A 92 -5.79 16.30 10.52
C ARG A 92 -5.23 17.42 9.62
N LYS A 93 -3.95 17.76 9.78
CA LYS A 93 -3.30 18.79 8.95
C LYS A 93 -3.31 18.40 7.48
N LEU A 94 -3.01 17.13 7.18
CA LEU A 94 -3.04 16.61 5.82
C LEU A 94 -4.45 16.73 5.23
N TRP A 95 -5.48 16.31 5.97
CA TRP A 95 -6.87 16.38 5.51
C TRP A 95 -7.31 17.82 5.20
N GLU A 96 -7.03 18.77 6.09
CA GLU A 96 -7.37 20.19 5.89
C GLU A 96 -6.68 20.80 4.67
N VAL A 97 -5.44 20.41 4.40
CA VAL A 97 -4.73 20.82 3.18
C VAL A 97 -5.36 20.16 1.95
N SER A 98 -5.66 18.85 2.01
CA SER A 98 -6.32 18.11 0.93
C SER A 98 -7.67 18.73 0.54
N GLU A 99 -8.54 19.04 1.52
CA GLU A 99 -9.82 19.73 1.27
C GLU A 99 -9.60 21.09 0.59
N ARG A 100 -8.65 21.88 1.08
CA ARG A 100 -8.35 23.20 0.53
C ARG A 100 -7.86 23.14 -0.92
N VAL A 101 -6.94 22.24 -1.24
CA VAL A 101 -6.36 22.15 -2.59
C VAL A 101 -7.32 21.52 -3.60
N THR A 102 -8.17 20.60 -3.15
CA THR A 102 -9.20 19.97 -3.99
C THR A 102 -10.48 20.79 -4.09
N LYS A 103 -10.66 21.81 -3.23
CA LYS A 103 -11.88 22.62 -3.08
C LYS A 103 -13.12 21.78 -2.75
N VAL A 104 -12.90 20.63 -2.11
CA VAL A 104 -13.94 19.73 -1.60
C VAL A 104 -13.96 19.84 -0.08
N SER A 105 -15.14 19.75 0.53
CA SER A 105 -15.29 19.66 1.97
C SER A 105 -16.12 18.43 2.33
N PHE A 106 -15.70 17.72 3.36
CA PHE A 106 -16.40 16.55 3.86
C PHE A 106 -17.17 16.92 5.13
N PRO A 107 -18.52 16.92 5.09
CA PRO A 107 -19.34 17.16 6.27
C PRO A 107 -19.42 15.89 7.12
N ILE A 108 -18.31 15.53 7.75
CA ILE A 108 -18.25 14.42 8.70
C ILE A 108 -18.28 15.06 10.09
N SER A 109 -19.21 14.61 10.96
CA SER A 109 -19.21 15.03 12.36
C SER A 109 -17.82 14.74 12.95
N LYS A 110 -17.15 15.80 13.40
CA LYS A 110 -15.83 15.71 14.03
C LYS A 110 -15.92 15.08 15.41
#